data_AF-A0A1I3T5R2-F1
#
_entry.id   AF-A0A1I3T5R2-F1
#
_cell.length_a   1.000
_cell.length_b   1.000
_cell.length_c   1.000
_cell.angle_alpha   90.00
_cell.angle_beta   90.00
_cell.angle_gamma   90.00
#
_symmetry.space_group_name_H-M   'P 1'
#
loop_
_entity.id
_entity.type
_entity.pdbx_description
1 polymer ?
#
loop_
_entity_poly.entity_id
_entity_poly.type
_entity_poly.pdbx_seq_one_letter_code
_entity_poly.pdbx_strand_id
1 'polypeptide(L)' 'MEEFLNQTRAFLGVIQAIMSEEEKERSSQAADEMYEQLRQITNKHELNIREMLNTQLALGATVLQLAMDQMEDVRNKEAN' A
#
# COMPACT_ATOMS: atom_id res chain seq x y z
N MET A 1 3.75 14.39 10.64
CA MET A 1 3.07 14.24 9.34
C MET A 1 4.03 14.46 8.18
N GLU A 2 4.79 15.57 8.14
CA GLU A 2 5.79 15.81 7.08
C GLU A 2 6.88 14.72 7.02
N GLU A 3 7.48 14.39 8.17
CA GLU A 3 8.49 13.31 8.24
C GLU A 3 7.93 11.96 7.77
N PHE A 4 6.74 11.60 8.24
CA PHE A 4 6.05 10.37 7.82
C PHE A 4 5.77 10.35 6.32
N LEU A 5 5.32 11.47 5.74
CA LEU A 5 5.10 11.60 4.31
C LEU A 5 6.42 11.45 3.52
N ASN A 6 7.50 12.05 4.01
CA ASN A 6 8.83 11.93 3.41
C ASN A 6 9.34 10.49 3.45
N GLN A 7 9.19 9.80 4.59
CA GLN A 7 9.54 8.38 4.73
C GLN A 7 8.72 7.50 3.78
N THR A 8 7.41 7.76 3.67
CA THR A 8 6.52 7.03 2.76
C THR A 8 6.94 7.21 1.30
N ARG A 9 7.25 8.44 0.89
CA ARG A 9 7.74 8.75 -0.47
C ARG A 9 9.09 8.09 -0.76
N ALA A 10 10.00 8.09 0.20
CA ALA A 10 11.29 7.43 0.06
C ALA A 10 11.12 5.92 -0.14
N PHE A 11 10.28 5.28 0.68
CA PHE A 11 9.98 3.85 0.55
C PHE A 11 9.31 3.52 -0.79
N LEU A 12 8.32 4.31 -1.20
CA LEU A 12 7.68 4.18 -2.52
C LEU A 12 8.72 4.26 -3.66
N GLY A 13 9.65 5.21 -3.57
CA GLY A 13 10.72 5.35 -4.56
C GLY A 13 11.63 4.13 -4.66
N VAL A 14 11.94 3.48 -3.54
CA VAL A 14 12.72 2.23 -3.52
C VAL A 14 11.97 1.09 -4.22
N ILE A 15 10.68 0.92 -3.92
CA ILE A 15 9.85 -0.12 -4.56
C ILE A 15 9.73 0.16 -6.06
N GLN A 16 9.45 1.40 -6.46
CA GLN A 16 9.35 1.75 -7.88
C GLN A 16 10.67 1.57 -8.63
N ALA A 17 11.82 1.74 -7.99
CA ALA A 17 13.12 1.56 -8.63
C ALA A 17 13.40 0.12 -9.10
N ILE A 18 12.74 -0.87 -8.49
CA ILE A 18 12.89 -2.29 -8.85
C ILE A 18 11.76 -2.81 -9.75
N MET A 19 10.80 -1.96 -10.11
CA MET A 19 9.68 -2.31 -11.01
C MET A 19 9.99 -1.92 -12.45
N SER A 20 9.49 -2.71 -13.39
CA SER A 20 9.41 -2.32 -14.81
C SER A 20 8.40 -1.20 -15.03
N GLU A 21 8.50 -0.49 -16.16
CA GLU A 21 7.53 0.57 -16.52
C GLU A 21 6.10 0.04 -16.66
N GLU A 22 5.94 -1.16 -17.22
CA GLU A 22 4.62 -1.79 -17.34
C GLU A 22 4.00 -2.11 -15.97
N GLU A 23 4.81 -2.61 -15.02
CA GLU A 23 4.37 -2.85 -13.65
C GLU A 23 3.98 -1.55 -12.94
N LYS A 24 4.75 -0.47 -13.14
CA LYS A 24 4.42 0.85 -12.59
C LYS A 24 3.09 1.34 -13.13
N GLU A 25 2.87 1.26 -14.43
CA GLU A 25 1.62 1.70 -15.07
C GLU A 25 0.41 0.91 -14.56
N ARG A 26 0.49 -0.43 -14.53
CA ARG A 26 -0.57 -1.27 -13.95
C ARG A 26 -0.83 -0.94 -12.48
N SER A 27 0.22 -0.75 -11.69
CA SER A 27 0.08 -0.42 -10.26
C SER A 27 -0.55 0.97 -10.03
N SER A 28 -0.26 1.95 -10.90
CA SER A 28 -0.88 3.28 -10.85
C SER A 28 -2.38 3.21 -11.14
N GLN A 29 -2.77 2.49 -12.18
CA GLN A 29 -4.19 2.31 -12.52
C GLN A 29 -4.95 1.63 -11.39
N ALA A 30 -4.38 0.57 -10.80
CA ALA A 30 -4.97 -0.10 -9.64
C ALA A 30 -5.08 0.82 -8.42
N ALA A 31 -4.09 1.68 -8.19
CA ALA A 31 -4.12 2.64 -7.08
C ALA A 31 -5.27 3.65 -7.22
N ASP A 32 -5.56 4.12 -8.44
CA ASP A 32 -6.68 5.01 -8.72
C ASP A 32 -8.04 4.35 -8.41
N GLU A 33 -8.22 3.09 -8.82
CA GLU A 33 -9.41 2.30 -8.50
C GLU A 33 -9.58 2.09 -7.00
N MET A 34 -8.50 1.74 -6.30
CA MET A 34 -8.50 1.58 -4.85
C MET A 34 -8.83 2.88 -4.13
N TYR A 35 -8.32 4.03 -4.60
CA TYR A 35 -8.64 5.33 -4.03
C TYR A 35 -10.12 5.67 -4.16
N GLU A 36 -10.74 5.39 -5.31
CA GLU A 36 -12.16 5.65 -5.50
C GLU A 36 -13.02 4.78 -4.57
N GLN A 37 -12.66 3.51 -4.38
CA GLN A 37 -13.33 2.64 -3.40
C GLN A 37 -13.16 3.14 -1.97
N LEU A 38 -11.93 3.51 -1.58
CA LEU A 38 -11.65 4.07 -0.27
C LEU A 38 -12.49 5.33 -0.03
N ARG A 39 -12.52 6.26 -1.00
CA ARG A 39 -13.30 7.49 -0.93
C ARG A 39 -14.79 7.23 -0.72
N GLN A 40 -15.37 6.26 -1.43
CA GLN A 40 -16.77 5.86 -1.26
C GLN A 40 -17.04 5.35 0.15
N ILE A 41 -16.14 4.52 0.70
CA ILE A 41 -16.22 4.02 2.08
C ILE A 41 -16.10 5.16 3.08
N THR A 42 -15.09 6.03 2.95
CA THR A 42 -14.89 7.13 3.89
C THR A 42 -16.06 8.11 3.89
N ASN A 43 -16.67 8.37 2.72
CA ASN A 43 -17.87 9.20 2.62
C ASN A 43 -19.08 8.54 3.26
N LYS A 44 -19.29 7.24 3.00
CA LYS A 44 -20.41 6.47 3.58
C LYS A 44 -20.38 6.48 5.11
N HIS A 45 -19.19 6.47 5.70
CA HIS A 45 -18.99 6.47 7.15
C HIS A 45 -18.75 7.87 7.73
N GLU A 46 -18.83 8.93 6.92
CA GLU A 46 -18.60 10.32 7.32
C GLU A 46 -17.27 10.52 8.08
N LEU A 47 -16.22 9.78 7.67
CA LEU A 47 -14.95 9.76 8.38
C LEU A 47 -14.27 11.13 8.34
N ASN A 48 -13.80 11.59 9.49
CA ASN A 48 -12.90 12.74 9.56
C ASN A 48 -11.47 12.35 9.16
N ILE A 49 -10.61 13.35 8.93
CA ILE A 49 -9.23 13.15 8.47
C ILE A 49 -8.43 12.15 9.32
N ARG A 50 -8.62 12.13 10.65
CA ARG A 50 -7.90 11.20 11.53
C ARG A 50 -8.37 9.76 11.32
N GLU A 51 -9.67 9.56 11.14
CA GLU A 51 -10.27 8.26 10.87
C GLU A 51 -9.91 7.75 9.47
N MET A 52 -9.86 8.64 8.47
CA MET A 52 -9.37 8.32 7.12
C MET A 52 -7.91 7.88 7.14
N LEU A 53 -7.03 8.62 7.84
CA LEU A 53 -5.62 8.25 7.98
C LEU A 53 -5.46 6.91 8.71
N ASN A 54 -6.20 6.70 9.80
CA ASN A 54 -6.17 5.43 10.53
C ASN A 54 -6.61 4.25 9.65
N THR A 55 -7.67 4.45 8.85
CA THR A 55 -8.17 3.43 7.91
C THR A 55 -7.10 3.10 6.86
N GLN A 56 -6.47 4.10 6.27
CA GLN A 56 -5.41 3.89 5.28
C GLN A 56 -4.19 3.17 5.87
N LEU A 57 -3.79 3.52 7.10
CA LEU A 57 -2.67 2.85 7.78
C LEU A 57 -2.98 1.39 8.09
N ALA A 58 -4.21 1.09 8.53
CA ALA A 58 -4.64 -0.29 8.80
C ALA A 58 -4.65 -1.14 7.52
N LEU A 59 -5.12 -0.60 6.41
CA LEU A 59 -5.05 -1.25 5.09
C LEU A 59 -3.61 -1.50 4.67
N GLY A 60 -2.74 -0.48 4.77
CA GLY A 60 -1.32 -0.61 4.45
C GLY A 60 -0.62 -1.67 5.29
N ALA A 61 -0.89 -1.73 6.60
CA ALA A 61 -0.34 -2.76 7.48
C ALA A 61 -0.79 -4.17 7.07
N THR A 62 -2.05 -4.35 6.66
CA THR A 62 -2.57 -5.63 6.18
C THR A 62 -1.86 -6.08 4.90
N VAL A 63 -1.66 -5.18 3.95
CA VAL A 63 -0.93 -5.48 2.70
C VAL A 63 0.53 -5.84 2.97
N LEU A 64 1.20 -5.11 3.88
CA LEU A 64 2.58 -5.43 4.26
C LEU A 64 2.68 -6.79 4.94
N GLN A 65 1.72 -7.15 5.80
CA GLN A 65 1.70 -8.48 6.42
C GLN A 65 1.57 -9.58 5.36
N LEU A 66 0.64 -9.43 4.40
CA LEU A 66 0.49 -10.37 3.30
C LEU A 66 1.78 -10.52 2.48
N ALA A 67 2.48 -9.41 2.22
CA ALA A 67 3.75 -9.44 1.51
C ALA A 67 4.84 -10.17 2.32
N MET A 68 4.90 -9.95 3.64
CA MET A 68 5.82 -10.67 4.53
C MET A 68 5.56 -12.17 4.56
N ASP A 69 4.29 -12.57 4.72
CA ASP A 69 3.88 -13.97 4.73
C ASP A 69 4.28 -14.66 3.41
N GLN A 70 4.07 -13.99 2.28
CA GLN A 70 4.44 -14.51 0.97
C GLN A 70 5.96 -14.65 0.78
N MET A 71 6.76 -13.72 1.33
CA MET A 71 8.22 -13.84 1.31
C MET A 71 8.71 -15.01 2.17
N GLU A 72 8.09 -15.24 3.32
CA GLU A 72 8.42 -16.36 4.20
C GLU A 72 8.08 -17.71 3.53
N ASP A 73 6.92 -17.80 2.88
CA ASP A 73 6.52 -18.98 2.12
C ASP A 73 7.50 -19.33 0.99
N VAL A 74 8.00 -18.33 0.26
CA VAL A 74 9.02 -18.55 -0.78
C VAL A 74 10.32 -19.07 -0.16
N ARG A 75 10.79 -18.45 0.93
CA ARG A 75 12.01 -18.89 1.63
C ARG A 75 11.89 -20.33 2.14
N ASN A 76 10.73 -20.72 2.68
CA ASN A 76 10.49 -22.07 3.18
C ASN A 76 10.40 -23.12 2.06
N LYS A 77 9.99 -22.73 0.85
CA LYS A 77 9.99 -23.60 -0.34
C LYS A 77 11.38 -23.78 -0.94
N GLU A 78 12.25 -22.78 -0.87
CA GLU A 78 13.63 -22.86 -1.34
C GLU A 78 14.57 -23.65 -0.40
N ALA A 79 14.18 -23.80 0.86
CA ALA A 79 14.95 -24.51 1.89
C ALA A 79 14.68 -26.03 1.98
N ASN A 80 13.69 -26.54 1.23
CA ASN A 80 13.31 -27.96 1.15
C ASN A 80 13.63 -28.55 -0.23
#